data_AF-A0A418T5G8-F1
#
_entry.id   AF-A0A418T5G8-F1
#
_cell.length_a   1.000
_cell.length_b   1.000
_cell.length_c   1.000
_cell.angle_alpha   90.00
_cell.angle_beta   90.00
_cell.angle_gamma   90.00
#
_symmetry.space_group_name_H-M   'P 1'
#
loop_
_entity.id
_entity.type
_entity.pdbx_description
1 polymer ?
#
loop_
_entity_poly.entity_id
_entity_poly.type
_entity_poly.pdbx_seq_one_letter_code
_entity_poly.pdbx_strand_id
1 'polypeptide(L)'
;MLHKLKTYLTYYGIRMLRIKKGDHRIAIGFAIGFFHCWFPTFGIGLPLSIAMARLVRGNMPSAILASSLGSVLWPLLFYMNYWTGHLITELFTSPSFDLDDVINEQMPEPDYVETVGHFKDISDVGLDFLIGSVINSILSTIILYALCRVLVRRYRVPLLNLLRRK
;
A
#
# COMPACT_ATOMS: atom_id res chain seq x y z
N MET A 1 32.66 8.21 3.77
CA MET A 1 31.27 8.72 3.63
C MET A 1 30.23 7.84 4.35
N LEU A 2 30.29 6.51 4.20
CA LEU A 2 29.39 5.53 4.84
C LEU A 2 29.28 5.63 6.37
N HIS A 3 30.38 5.94 7.07
CA HIS A 3 30.38 6.03 8.53
C HIS A 3 29.53 7.21 9.04
N LYS A 4 29.54 8.36 8.34
CA LYS A 4 28.71 9.52 8.69
C LYS A 4 27.22 9.23 8.49
N LEU A 5 26.87 8.57 7.38
CA LEU A 5 25.49 8.18 7.08
C LEU A 5 24.93 7.25 8.16
N LYS A 6 25.73 6.28 8.61
CA LYS A 6 25.36 5.35 9.66
C LYS A 6 25.10 6.04 11.00
N THR A 7 25.99 6.95 11.42
CA THR A 7 25.81 7.71 12.66
C THR A 7 24.54 8.58 12.61
N TYR A 8 24.26 9.18 11.45
CA TYR A 8 23.01 9.92 11.22
C TYR A 8 21.79 9.01 11.36
N LEU A 9 21.76 7.87 10.68
CA LEU A 9 20.65 6.90 10.76
C LEU A 9 20.44 6.40 12.19
N THR A 10 21.51 6.08 12.92
CA THR A 10 21.45 5.66 14.34
C THR A 10 20.87 6.77 15.22
N TYR A 11 21.35 8.01 15.06
CA TYR A 11 20.89 9.15 15.86
C TYR A 11 19.40 9.46 15.62
N TYR A 12 18.98 9.52 14.35
CA TYR A 12 17.58 9.76 14.00
C TYR A 12 16.68 8.59 14.41
N GLY A 13 17.16 7.34 14.32
CA GLY A 13 16.46 6.16 14.81
C GLY A 13 16.21 6.21 16.32
N ILE A 14 17.24 6.49 17.13
CA ILE A 14 17.10 6.64 18.59
C ILE A 14 16.16 7.81 18.93
N ARG A 15 16.30 8.95 18.25
CA ARG A 15 15.44 10.13 18.44
C ARG A 15 13.97 9.83 18.13
N MET A 16 13.70 9.08 17.06
CA MET A 16 12.35 8.65 16.69
C MET A 16 11.74 7.71 17.75
N LEU A 17 12.52 6.77 18.28
CA LEU A 17 12.05 5.78 19.25
C LEU A 17 11.84 6.36 20.67
N ARG A 18 12.52 7.47 21.01
CA ARG A 18 12.45 8.13 22.32
C ARG A 18 11.26 9.09 22.46
N ILE A 19 10.65 9.54 21.36
CA ILE A 19 9.46 10.40 21.38
C ILE A 19 8.25 9.61 21.93
N LYS A 20 7.59 10.13 22.98
CA LYS A 20 6.28 9.64 23.45
C LYS A 20 5.29 9.67 22.26
N LYS A 21 4.68 8.52 21.92
CA LYS A 21 3.83 8.28 20.72
C LYS A 21 4.57 8.13 19.37
N GLY A 22 5.86 7.76 19.37
CA GLY A 22 6.60 7.46 18.13
C GLY A 22 6.04 6.27 17.34
N ASP A 23 5.47 5.28 18.02
CA ASP A 23 4.81 4.11 17.43
C ASP A 23 3.65 4.50 16.50
N HIS A 24 2.78 5.38 16.98
CA HIS A 24 1.64 5.85 16.21
C HIS A 24 2.06 6.68 14.99
N ARG A 25 3.01 7.61 15.14
CA ARG A 25 3.46 8.46 14.02
C ARG A 25 4.14 7.67 12.91
N ILE A 26 4.89 6.63 13.26
CA ILE A 26 5.51 5.72 12.29
C ILE A 26 4.43 4.89 11.59
N ALA A 27 3.51 4.28 12.35
CA ALA A 27 2.47 3.44 11.79
C ALA A 27 1.51 4.20 10.86
N ILE A 28 1.04 5.39 11.27
CA ILE A 28 0.15 6.21 10.44
C ILE A 28 0.88 6.76 9.21
N GLY A 29 2.16 7.13 9.35
CA GLY A 29 2.98 7.58 8.23
C GLY A 29 3.19 6.47 7.20
N PHE A 30 3.44 5.23 7.66
CA PHE A 30 3.59 4.08 6.77
C PHE A 30 2.28 3.74 6.05
N ALA A 31 1.17 3.60 6.79
CA ALA A 31 -0.12 3.21 6.23
C ALA A 31 -0.63 4.23 5.18
N ILE A 32 -0.62 5.52 5.53
CA ILE A 32 -1.03 6.60 4.62
C ILE A 32 -0.03 6.76 3.47
N GLY A 33 1.26 6.54 3.71
CA GLY A 33 2.28 6.53 2.67
C GLY A 33 2.08 5.42 1.64
N PHE A 34 1.48 4.29 2.02
CA PHE A 34 1.18 3.17 1.13
C PHE A 34 -0.16 3.33 0.39
N PHE A 35 -1.11 4.09 0.94
CA PHE A 35 -2.47 4.22 0.43
C PHE A 35 -2.54 4.50 -1.08
N HIS A 36 -1.74 5.44 -1.57
CA HIS A 36 -1.75 5.82 -2.98
C HIS A 36 -1.22 4.74 -3.94
N CYS A 37 -0.49 3.74 -3.44
CA CYS A 37 0.12 2.70 -4.29
C CYS A 37 -0.91 1.76 -4.91
N TRP A 38 -2.15 1.76 -4.40
CA TRP A 38 -3.28 1.07 -4.97
C TRP A 38 -3.88 1.78 -6.19
N PHE A 39 -3.47 3.02 -6.48
CA PHE A 39 -3.95 3.81 -7.60
C PHE A 39 -2.86 4.01 -8.65
N PRO A 40 -3.22 4.25 -9.92
CA PRO A 40 -2.27 4.52 -11.00
C PRO A 40 -1.67 5.93 -10.93
N THR A 41 -0.94 6.23 -9.86
CA THR A 41 -0.36 7.56 -9.58
C THR A 41 1.00 7.77 -10.26
N PHE A 42 1.20 7.22 -11.46
CA PHE A 42 2.49 7.14 -12.16
C PHE A 42 3.38 8.39 -11.98
N GLY A 43 4.56 8.21 -11.38
CA GLY A 43 5.55 9.27 -11.17
C GLY A 43 5.26 10.24 -10.01
N ILE A 44 4.01 10.43 -9.58
CA ILE A 44 3.65 11.36 -8.49
C ILE A 44 3.46 10.68 -7.12
N GLY A 45 3.59 9.35 -7.06
CA GLY A 45 3.36 8.59 -5.83
C GLY A 45 4.24 9.01 -4.64
N LEU A 46 5.53 9.24 -4.87
CA LEU A 46 6.44 9.67 -3.81
C LEU A 46 6.08 11.07 -3.27
N PRO A 47 5.90 12.13 -4.10
CA PRO A 47 5.36 13.41 -3.66
C PRO A 47 4.04 13.28 -2.90
N LEU A 48 3.11 12.45 -3.39
CA LEU A 48 1.80 12.23 -2.79
C LEU A 48 1.94 11.60 -1.39
N SER A 49 2.80 10.58 -1.24
CA SER A 49 3.09 9.96 0.06
C SER A 49 3.60 10.97 1.09
N ILE A 50 4.48 11.88 0.67
CA ILE A 50 5.05 12.91 1.54
C ILE A 50 3.99 13.94 1.91
N ALA A 51 3.17 14.36 0.95
CA ALA A 51 2.07 15.31 1.17
C ALA A 51 1.05 14.74 2.16
N MET A 52 0.59 13.51 1.94
CA MET A 52 -0.37 12.84 2.83
C MET A 52 0.22 12.60 4.21
N ALA A 53 1.49 12.19 4.31
CA ALA A 53 2.17 12.02 5.59
C ALA A 53 2.28 13.32 6.39
N ARG A 54 2.50 14.46 5.72
CA ARG A 54 2.47 15.79 6.36
C ARG A 54 1.09 16.13 6.89
N LEU A 55 0.04 15.85 6.11
CA LEU A 55 -1.34 16.14 6.50
C LEU A 55 -1.74 15.41 7.79
N VAL A 56 -1.39 14.13 7.91
CA VAL A 56 -1.67 13.32 9.11
C VAL A 56 -0.64 13.50 10.24
N ARG A 57 0.33 14.42 10.07
CA ARG A 57 1.46 14.65 11.00
C ARG A 57 2.23 13.35 11.32
N GLY A 58 2.28 12.46 10.33
CA GLY A 58 2.99 11.19 10.37
C GLY A 58 4.49 11.35 10.18
N ASN A 59 5.21 10.23 10.27
CA ASN A 59 6.66 10.21 10.06
C ASN A 59 6.96 10.12 8.55
N MET A 60 7.68 11.13 8.02
CA MET A 60 8.00 11.22 6.59
C MET A 60 8.88 10.06 6.11
N PRO A 61 10.01 9.72 6.77
CA PRO A 61 10.77 8.52 6.43
C PRO A 61 9.95 7.23 6.31
N SER A 62 9.01 6.98 7.22
CA SER A 62 8.15 5.78 7.10
C SER A 62 7.21 5.83 5.90
N ALA A 63 6.72 7.01 5.53
CA ALA A 63 5.86 7.18 4.35
C ALA A 63 6.63 6.97 3.05
N ILE A 64 7.86 7.49 2.97
CA ILE A 64 8.77 7.29 1.84
C ILE A 64 9.07 5.79 1.68
N LEU A 65 9.40 5.10 2.77
CA LEU A 65 9.64 3.65 2.74
C LEU A 65 8.41 2.88 2.24
N ALA A 66 7.21 3.24 2.72
CA ALA A 66 5.97 2.63 2.25
C ALA A 66 5.75 2.86 0.75
N SER A 67 5.91 4.09 0.27
CA SER A 67 5.77 4.44 -1.15
C SER A 67 6.78 3.71 -2.05
N SER A 68 8.04 3.59 -1.59
CA SER A 68 9.06 2.83 -2.32
C SER A 68 8.73 1.34 -2.40
N LEU A 69 8.22 0.75 -1.31
CA LEU A 69 7.75 -0.64 -1.32
C LEU A 69 6.59 -0.82 -2.29
N GLY A 70 5.60 0.08 -2.26
CA GLY A 70 4.46 0.02 -3.16
C GLY A 70 4.84 0.18 -4.63
N SER A 71 5.90 0.95 -4.92
CA SER A 71 6.42 1.12 -6.28
C SER A 71 7.03 -0.18 -6.84
N VAL A 72 7.69 -0.98 -6.00
CA VAL A 72 8.20 -2.31 -6.40
C VAL A 72 7.08 -3.34 -6.50
N LEU A 73 6.11 -3.27 -5.59
CA LEU A 73 4.97 -4.19 -5.52
C LEU A 73 3.84 -3.86 -6.50
N TRP A 74 3.99 -2.82 -7.32
CA TRP A 74 2.91 -2.27 -8.13
C TRP A 74 2.22 -3.30 -9.05
N PRO A 75 2.92 -4.20 -9.77
CA PRO A 75 2.25 -5.22 -10.58
C PRO A 75 1.34 -6.14 -9.76
N LEU A 76 1.79 -6.52 -8.55
CA LEU A 76 1.00 -7.36 -7.65
C LEU A 76 -0.21 -6.61 -7.10
N LEU A 77 -0.04 -5.34 -6.70
CA LEU A 77 -1.14 -4.52 -6.20
C LEU A 77 -2.24 -4.34 -7.26
N PHE A 78 -1.84 -4.20 -8.51
CA PHE A 78 -2.74 -3.98 -9.63
C PHE A 78 -3.50 -5.25 -10.00
N TYR A 79 -2.82 -6.39 -10.01
CA TYR A 79 -3.45 -7.69 -10.13
C TYR A 79 -4.49 -7.90 -9.01
N MET A 80 -4.13 -7.60 -7.76
CA MET A 80 -5.05 -7.70 -6.64
C MET A 80 -6.24 -6.73 -6.75
N ASN A 81 -6.08 -5.55 -7.35
CA ASN A 81 -7.20 -4.65 -7.60
C ASN A 81 -8.20 -5.23 -8.58
N TYR A 82 -7.72 -5.73 -9.72
CA TYR A 82 -8.61 -6.35 -10.69
C TYR A 82 -9.34 -7.56 -10.08
N TRP A 83 -8.59 -8.46 -9.42
CA TRP A 83 -9.16 -9.65 -8.81
C TRP A 83 -10.17 -9.35 -7.70
N THR A 84 -9.85 -8.45 -6.77
CA THR A 84 -10.79 -8.02 -5.72
C THR A 84 -12.01 -7.31 -6.32
N GLY A 85 -11.81 -6.52 -7.38
CA GLY A 85 -12.88 -5.84 -8.09
C GLY A 85 -13.89 -6.79 -8.70
N HIS A 86 -13.38 -7.69 -9.54
CA HIS A 86 -14.15 -8.72 -10.24
C HIS A 86 -14.96 -9.57 -9.25
N LEU A 87 -14.31 -10.08 -8.20
CA LEU A 87 -14.96 -10.88 -7.15
C LEU A 87 -16.14 -10.14 -6.51
N ILE A 88 -16.02 -8.83 -6.33
CA ILE A 88 -17.05 -8.02 -5.70
C ILE A 88 -18.19 -7.75 -6.68
N THR A 89 -17.88 -7.41 -7.93
CA THR A 89 -18.87 -7.22 -8.99
C THR A 89 -19.71 -8.49 -9.20
N GLU A 90 -19.08 -9.67 -9.23
CA GLU A 90 -19.78 -10.95 -9.33
C GLU A 90 -20.64 -11.25 -8.10
N LEU A 91 -20.12 -10.99 -6.89
CA LEU A 91 -20.89 -11.20 -5.66
C LEU A 91 -22.18 -10.38 -5.63
N PHE A 92 -22.19 -9.19 -6.24
CA PHE A 92 -23.38 -8.33 -6.32
C PHE A 92 -24.29 -8.62 -7.51
N THR A 93 -23.77 -9.22 -8.58
CA THR A 93 -24.51 -9.41 -9.84
C THR A 93 -25.08 -10.83 -9.99
N SER A 94 -24.42 -11.83 -9.39
CA SER A 94 -24.78 -13.24 -9.56
C SER A 94 -25.70 -13.77 -8.44
N PRO A 95 -26.85 -14.40 -8.76
CA PRO A 95 -27.75 -14.99 -7.76
C PRO A 95 -27.23 -16.28 -7.12
N SER A 96 -26.20 -16.91 -7.69
CA SER A 96 -25.43 -18.03 -7.12
C SER A 96 -23.95 -17.68 -7.25
N PHE A 97 -23.30 -17.37 -6.13
CA PHE A 97 -21.88 -17.07 -6.07
C PHE A 97 -21.11 -18.38 -5.86
N ASP A 98 -20.53 -18.92 -6.93
CA ASP A 98 -19.65 -20.09 -6.88
C ASP A 98 -18.18 -19.63 -6.91
N LEU A 99 -17.47 -19.84 -5.79
CA LEU A 99 -16.07 -19.43 -5.60
C LEU A 99 -15.12 -20.05 -6.63
N ASP A 100 -15.48 -21.23 -7.13
CA ASP A 100 -14.67 -22.01 -8.05
C ASP A 100 -14.62 -21.38 -9.45
N ASP A 101 -15.64 -20.63 -9.84
CA ASP A 101 -15.67 -19.92 -11.13
C ASP A 101 -14.76 -18.68 -11.07
N VAL A 102 -14.84 -17.89 -10.00
CA VAL A 102 -14.04 -16.66 -9.78
C VAL A 102 -12.54 -16.92 -9.69
N ILE A 103 -12.16 -18.07 -9.12
CA ILE A 103 -10.75 -18.43 -8.93
C ILE A 103 -10.13 -18.96 -10.25
N ASN A 104 -10.93 -19.61 -11.09
CA ASN A 104 -10.47 -20.22 -12.33
C ASN A 104 -10.64 -19.31 -13.56
N GLU A 105 -11.36 -18.20 -13.44
CA GLU A 105 -11.50 -17.24 -14.53
C GLU A 105 -10.16 -16.51 -14.80
N GLN A 106 -9.53 -16.87 -15.91
CA GLN A 106 -8.31 -16.22 -16.36
C GLN A 106 -8.65 -14.83 -16.91
N MET A 107 -7.88 -13.84 -16.48
CA MET A 107 -7.97 -12.44 -16.91
C MET A 107 -8.16 -12.38 -18.44
N PRO A 108 -9.24 -11.73 -18.94
CA PRO A 108 -9.48 -11.61 -20.37
C PRO A 108 -8.26 -10.98 -21.05
N GLU A 109 -7.62 -11.69 -21.99
CA GLU A 109 -6.60 -11.10 -22.85
C GLU A 109 -7.28 -10.00 -23.69
N PRO A 110 -6.79 -8.75 -23.63
CA PRO A 110 -7.35 -7.68 -24.45
C PRO A 110 -6.97 -7.96 -25.92
N ASP A 111 -7.90 -8.52 -26.69
CA ASP A 111 -7.77 -8.61 -28.14
C ASP A 111 -7.88 -7.19 -28.73
N TYR A 112 -6.92 -6.77 -29.56
CA TYR A 112 -6.74 -5.35 -29.92
C TYR A 112 -7.43 -4.93 -31.24
N VAL A 113 -8.32 -5.76 -31.81
CA VAL A 113 -8.64 -5.69 -33.26
C VAL A 113 -10.04 -5.14 -33.61
N GLU A 114 -10.98 -4.87 -32.68
CA GLU A 114 -12.33 -4.34 -33.06
C GLU A 114 -12.82 -3.09 -32.29
N THR A 115 -12.76 -1.94 -32.96
CA THR A 115 -12.83 -0.58 -32.39
C THR A 115 -14.20 -0.08 -31.90
N VAL A 116 -15.25 -0.91 -31.83
CA VAL A 116 -16.61 -0.42 -31.48
C VAL A 116 -17.26 -1.19 -30.31
N GLY A 117 -16.85 -2.45 -30.05
CA GLY A 117 -17.30 -3.23 -28.89
C GLY A 117 -16.51 -2.95 -27.58
N HIS A 118 -15.22 -2.64 -27.70
CA HIS A 118 -14.29 -2.54 -26.55
C HIS A 118 -14.57 -1.40 -25.55
N PHE A 119 -15.35 -0.38 -25.89
CA PHE A 119 -15.64 0.68 -24.92
C PHE A 119 -16.39 0.16 -23.70
N LYS A 120 -17.20 -0.89 -23.88
CA LYS A 120 -17.92 -1.51 -22.77
C LYS A 120 -17.00 -2.44 -21.97
N ASP A 121 -16.24 -3.30 -22.63
CA ASP A 121 -15.35 -4.26 -21.96
C ASP A 121 -14.18 -3.57 -21.23
N ILE A 122 -13.58 -2.53 -21.81
CA ILE A 122 -12.53 -1.74 -21.15
C ILE A 122 -13.11 -0.95 -19.97
N SER A 123 -14.35 -0.47 -20.11
CA SER A 123 -15.05 0.20 -19.01
C SER A 123 -15.29 -0.78 -17.86
N ASP A 124 -15.70 -2.01 -18.14
CA ASP A 124 -16.00 -3.01 -17.11
C ASP A 124 -14.72 -3.44 -16.38
N VAL A 125 -13.63 -3.77 -17.09
CA VAL A 125 -12.32 -4.06 -16.48
C VAL A 125 -11.78 -2.86 -15.67
N GLY A 126 -11.97 -1.64 -16.18
CA GLY A 126 -11.59 -0.42 -15.48
C GLY A 126 -12.42 -0.17 -14.22
N LEU A 127 -13.71 -0.50 -14.24
CA LEU A 127 -14.61 -0.38 -13.10
C LEU A 127 -14.27 -1.41 -12.03
N ASP A 128 -14.06 -2.66 -12.39
CA ASP A 128 -13.61 -3.70 -11.46
C ASP A 128 -12.31 -3.27 -10.79
N PHE A 129 -11.33 -2.84 -11.59
CA PHE A 129 -10.07 -2.31 -11.06
C PHE A 129 -10.29 -1.15 -10.08
N LEU A 130 -11.17 -0.20 -10.39
CA LEU A 130 -11.47 0.94 -9.50
C LEU A 130 -12.13 0.50 -8.21
N ILE A 131 -13.13 -0.38 -8.28
CA ILE A 131 -13.82 -0.96 -7.11
C ILE A 131 -12.81 -1.66 -6.20
N GLY A 132 -11.98 -2.54 -6.79
CA GLY A 132 -10.94 -3.24 -6.06
C GLY A 132 -9.90 -2.29 -5.47
N SER A 133 -9.48 -1.24 -6.18
CA SER A 133 -8.51 -0.25 -5.68
C SER A 133 -9.02 0.50 -4.45
N VAL A 134 -10.29 0.90 -4.42
CA VAL A 134 -10.89 1.58 -3.27
C VAL A 134 -10.93 0.64 -2.07
N ILE A 135 -11.38 -0.59 -2.28
CA ILE A 135 -11.56 -1.56 -1.19
C ILE A 135 -10.22 -2.03 -0.64
N ASN A 136 -9.29 -2.40 -1.51
CA ASN A 136 -7.94 -2.80 -1.13
C ASN A 136 -7.20 -1.64 -0.43
N SER A 137 -7.36 -0.39 -0.88
CA SER A 137 -6.70 0.76 -0.25
C SER A 137 -7.17 1.00 1.20
N ILE A 138 -8.47 0.86 1.47
CA ILE A 138 -9.03 1.00 2.82
C ILE A 138 -8.56 -0.14 3.72
N LEU A 139 -8.71 -1.39 3.26
CA LEU A 139 -8.31 -2.59 4.01
C LEU A 139 -6.81 -2.58 4.31
N SER A 140 -6.00 -2.32 3.28
CA SER A 140 -4.55 -2.22 3.41
C SER A 140 -4.14 -1.13 4.40
N THR A 141 -4.78 0.04 4.38
CA THR A 141 -4.47 1.12 5.32
C THR A 141 -4.70 0.69 6.77
N ILE A 142 -5.82 0.01 7.04
CA ILE A 142 -6.15 -0.48 8.39
C ILE A 142 -5.15 -1.56 8.83
N ILE A 143 -4.90 -2.54 7.95
CA ILE A 143 -4.01 -3.67 8.22
C ILE A 143 -2.58 -3.18 8.44
N LEU A 144 -2.05 -2.36 7.53
CA LEU A 144 -0.68 -1.82 7.63
C LEU A 144 -0.52 -0.92 8.85
N TYR A 145 -1.52 -0.12 9.20
CA TYR A 145 -1.48 0.66 10.44
C TYR A 145 -1.37 -0.24 11.67
N ALA A 146 -2.24 -1.25 11.78
CA ALA A 146 -2.22 -2.18 12.90
C ALA A 146 -0.89 -2.96 12.97
N LEU A 147 -0.46 -3.53 11.84
CA LEU A 147 0.76 -4.32 11.71
C LEU A 147 2.00 -3.51 12.02
N CYS A 148 2.17 -2.32 11.42
CA CYS A 148 3.28 -1.43 11.72
C CYS A 148 3.26 -0.99 13.19
N ARG A 149 2.09 -0.70 13.76
CA ARG A 149 1.99 -0.31 15.18
C ARG A 149 2.41 -1.44 16.10
N VAL A 150 1.99 -2.68 15.83
CA VAL A 150 2.38 -3.87 16.60
C VAL A 150 3.88 -4.13 16.45
N LEU A 151 4.41 -4.10 15.22
CA LEU A 151 5.84 -4.29 14.97
C LEU A 151 6.68 -3.25 15.72
N VAL A 152 6.35 -1.95 15.59
CA VAL A 152 7.12 -0.89 16.25
C VAL A 152 7.03 -1.02 17.77
N ARG A 153 5.88 -1.41 18.32
CA ARG A 153 5.74 -1.66 19.76
C ARG A 153 6.58 -2.85 20.23
N ARG A 154 6.52 -3.97 19.52
CA ARG A 154 7.22 -5.22 19.87
C ARG A 154 8.73 -5.10 19.74
N TYR A 155 9.20 -4.46 18.67
CA TYR A 155 10.63 -4.30 18.38
C TYR A 155 11.26 -3.05 18.99
N ARG A 156 10.51 -2.20 19.72
CA ARG A 156 11.03 -0.96 20.34
C ARG A 156 12.24 -1.23 21.24
N VAL A 157 12.14 -2.21 22.14
CA VAL A 157 13.19 -2.54 23.12
C VAL A 157 14.39 -3.23 22.46
N PRO A 158 14.23 -4.24 21.58
CA PRO A 158 15.33 -4.79 20.79
C PRO A 158 16.08 -3.76 19.94
N LEU A 159 15.36 -2.87 19.22
CA LEU A 159 16.01 -1.84 18.41
C LEU A 159 16.81 -0.86 19.26
N LEU A 160 16.26 -0.43 20.40
CA LEU A 160 16.96 0.43 21.36
C LEU A 160 18.24 -0.23 21.88
N ASN A 161 18.18 -1.54 22.17
CA ASN A 161 19.34 -2.29 22.65
C ASN A 161 20.39 -2.54 21.55
N LEU A 162 19.97 -2.79 20.31
CA LEU A 162 20.87 -2.92 19.15
C LEU A 162 21.58 -1.61 18.83
N LEU A 163 20.86 -0.48 18.92
CA LEU A 163 21.40 0.86 18.68
C LEU A 163 22.26 1.38 19.83
N ARG A 164 22.06 0.90 21.06
CA ARG A 164 22.87 1.25 22.25
C ARG A 164 24.11 0.37 22.44
N ARG A 165 24.18 -0.80 21.78
CA ARG A 165 25.32 -1.74 21.82
C ARG A 165 26.44 -1.40 20.81
N LYS A 166 26.43 -0.22 20.20
CA LYS A 166 27.52 0.27 19.33
C LYS A 166 27.95 1.67 19.71
#